data_AF-A0A850SWN4-F1
#
_entry.id   AF-A0A850SWN4-F1
#
_cell.length_a   1.000
_cell.length_b   1.000
_cell.length_c   1.000
_cell.angle_alpha   90.00
_cell.angle_beta   90.00
_cell.angle_gamma   90.00
#
_symmetry.space_group_name_H-M   'P 1'
#
loop_
_entity.id
_entity.type
_entity.pdbx_description
1 polymer ?
#
loop_
_entity_poly.entity_id
_entity_poly.type
_entity_poly.pdbx_seq_one_letter_code
_entity_poly.pdbx_strand_id
1 'polypeptide(L)'
;MKFIFVFIFILSLTAGGLFGYYNHYNWIGYTIALAVSGFIGSSIIAIVFSYLYLFQKESVEHDPMPPERTINHQQEIKKIKR
;
A
#
# COMPACT_ATOMS: atom_id res chain seq x y z
N MET A 1 -2.20 -4.34 -8.76
CA MET A 1 -2.28 -3.46 -7.57
C MET A 1 -1.08 -2.52 -7.43
N LYS A 2 0.17 -3.01 -7.35
CA LYS A 2 1.36 -2.15 -7.13
C LYS A 2 1.56 -1.03 -8.17
N PHE A 3 1.31 -1.31 -9.45
CA PHE A 3 1.42 -0.31 -10.52
C PHE A 3 0.40 0.83 -10.45
N ILE A 4 -0.81 0.56 -9.94
CA ILE A 4 -1.88 1.56 -9.82
C ILE A 4 -1.51 2.60 -8.76
N PHE A 5 -0.96 2.16 -7.62
CA PHE A 5 -0.50 3.08 -6.58
C PHE A 5 0.67 3.96 -7.03
N VAL A 6 1.63 3.38 -7.76
CA VAL A 6 2.76 4.14 -8.34
C VAL A 6 2.24 5.17 -9.36
N PHE A 7 1.26 4.79 -10.18
CA PHE A 7 0.66 5.70 -11.16
C PHE A 7 -0.05 6.89 -10.49
N ILE A 8 -0.83 6.64 -9.44
CA ILE A 8 -1.50 7.70 -8.66
C ILE A 8 -0.47 8.62 -8.00
N PHE A 9 0.62 8.06 -7.47
CA PHE A 9 1.69 8.83 -6.85
C PHE A 9 2.38 9.77 -7.85
N ILE A 10 2.73 9.26 -9.03
CA ILE A 10 3.37 10.04 -10.09
C ILE A 10 2.44 11.14 -10.60
N LEU A 11 1.15 10.84 -10.80
CA LEU A 11 0.15 11.85 -11.17
C LEU A 11 0.04 12.95 -10.12
N SER A 12 0.03 12.60 -8.83
CA SER A 12 -0.03 13.56 -7.73
C SER A 12 1.21 14.47 -7.69
N LEU A 13 2.41 13.92 -7.85
CA LEU A 13 3.65 14.69 -7.98
C LEU A 13 3.64 15.61 -9.21
N THR A 14 3.13 15.11 -10.33
CA THR A 14 3.02 15.89 -11.57
C THR A 14 2.07 17.07 -11.39
N ALA A 15 0.93 16.87 -10.71
CA ALA A 15 -0.02 17.92 -10.40
C ALA A 15 0.59 19.00 -9.46
N GLY A 16 1.33 18.60 -8.42
CA GLY A 16 2.03 19.55 -7.54
C GLY A 16 3.13 20.33 -8.25
N GLY A 17 3.89 19.66 -9.11
CA GLY A 17 4.92 20.29 -9.95
C GLY A 17 4.32 21.27 -10.97
N LEU A 18 3.20 20.92 -11.62
CA LEU A 18 2.48 21.82 -12.52
C LEU A 18 1.94 23.03 -11.76
N PHE A 19 1.33 22.82 -10.60
CA PHE A 19 0.78 23.88 -9.76
C PHE A 19 1.86 24.87 -9.30
N GLY A 20 3.04 24.36 -8.93
CA GLY A 20 4.19 25.18 -8.57
C GLY A 20 4.73 25.99 -9.75
N TYR A 21 4.71 25.42 -10.96
CA TYR A 21 5.13 26.08 -12.19
C TYR A 21 4.16 27.21 -12.59
N TYR A 22 2.85 26.95 -12.56
CA TYR A 22 1.83 27.94 -12.94
C TYR A 22 1.81 29.17 -12.01
N ASN A 23 2.01 28.96 -10.70
CA ASN A 23 1.99 30.05 -9.72
C ASN A 23 3.31 30.84 -9.65
N HIS A 24 4.29 30.58 -10.52
CA HIS A 24 5.61 31.22 -10.50
C HIS A 24 6.25 31.20 -9.11
N TYR A 25 6.11 30.09 -8.38
CA TYR A 25 6.69 30.02 -7.05
C TYR A 25 8.22 30.03 -7.13
N ASN A 26 8.85 30.77 -6.21
CA ASN A 26 10.28 30.66 -5.97
C ASN A 26 10.66 29.21 -5.63
N TRP A 27 11.93 28.88 -5.74
CA TRP A 27 12.44 27.51 -5.60
C TRP A 27 11.98 26.80 -4.30
N ILE A 28 11.84 27.56 -3.20
CA ILE A 28 11.27 27.08 -1.93
C ILE A 28 9.77 26.77 -2.03
N GLY A 29 8.98 27.61 -2.69
CA GLY A 29 7.54 27.36 -2.88
C GLY A 29 7.30 26.15 -3.79
N TYR A 30 8.19 25.92 -4.76
CA TYR A 30 8.15 24.73 -5.61
C TYR A 30 8.44 23.44 -4.84
N THR A 31 9.46 23.42 -3.96
CA THR A 31 9.75 22.26 -3.11
C THR A 31 8.64 21.99 -2.10
N ILE A 32 8.04 23.04 -1.52
CA ILE A 32 6.88 22.89 -0.63
C ILE A 32 5.68 22.33 -1.41
N ALA A 33 5.40 22.84 -2.61
CA ALA A 33 4.30 22.34 -3.44
C ALA A 33 4.48 20.85 -3.79
N LEU A 34 5.70 20.44 -4.16
CA LEU A 34 6.02 19.03 -4.43
C LEU A 34 5.92 18.15 -3.17
N ALA A 35 6.40 18.63 -2.02
CA ALA A 35 6.32 17.90 -0.77
C ALA A 35 4.86 17.69 -0.32
N VAL A 36 4.05 18.76 -0.39
CA VAL A 36 2.62 18.71 -0.07
C VAL A 36 1.87 17.81 -1.05
N SER A 37 2.15 17.89 -2.35
CA SER A 37 1.51 16.99 -3.32
C SER A 37 1.90 15.53 -3.09
N GLY A 38 3.19 15.26 -2.81
CA GLY A 38 3.64 13.89 -2.49
C GLY A 38 2.99 13.34 -1.23
N PHE A 39 2.80 14.18 -0.20
CA PHE A 39 2.10 13.80 1.03
C PHE A 39 0.61 13.50 0.78
N ILE A 40 -0.06 14.34 -0.01
CA ILE A 40 -1.47 14.12 -0.39
C ILE A 40 -1.61 12.84 -1.21
N GLY A 41 -0.77 12.64 -2.22
CA GLY A 41 -0.76 11.43 -3.04
C GLY A 41 -0.53 10.16 -2.20
N SER A 42 0.40 10.22 -1.26
CA SER A 42 0.68 9.10 -0.33
C SER A 42 -0.51 8.82 0.59
N SER A 43 -1.18 9.87 1.09
CA SER A 43 -2.37 9.73 1.93
C SER A 43 -3.53 9.07 1.17
N ILE A 44 -3.75 9.45 -0.08
CA ILE A 44 -4.76 8.82 -0.94
C ILE A 44 -4.44 7.33 -1.14
N ILE A 45 -3.17 6.99 -1.39
CA ILE A 45 -2.73 5.59 -1.53
C ILE A 45 -2.99 4.80 -0.24
N ALA A 46 -2.70 5.38 0.93
CA ALA A 46 -2.97 4.75 2.21
C ALA A 46 -4.47 4.49 2.44
N ILE A 47 -5.33 5.45 2.08
CA ILE A 47 -6.79 5.29 2.18
C ILE A 47 -7.28 4.20 1.23
N VAL A 48 -6.85 4.23 -0.04
CA VAL A 48 -7.23 3.21 -1.04
C VAL A 48 -6.73 1.84 -0.62
N PHE A 49 -5.52 1.74 -0.08
CA PHE A 49 -4.97 0.49 0.43
C PHE A 49 -5.76 -0.02 1.63
N SER A 50 -6.06 0.84 2.61
CA SER A 50 -6.89 0.49 3.77
C SER A 50 -8.29 0.04 3.36
N TYR A 51 -8.90 0.75 2.40
CA TYR A 51 -10.21 0.41 1.84
C TYR A 51 -10.19 -0.94 1.13
N LEU A 52 -9.23 -1.16 0.22
CA LEU A 52 -9.06 -2.44 -0.47
C LEU A 52 -8.75 -3.57 0.49
N TYR A 53 -8.01 -3.31 1.57
CA TYR A 53 -7.69 -4.29 2.59
C TYR A 53 -8.93 -4.69 3.40
N LEU A 54 -9.76 -3.73 3.80
CA LEU A 54 -11.05 -3.98 4.47
C LEU A 54 -12.03 -4.75 3.55
N PHE A 55 -12.16 -4.34 2.29
CA PHE A 55 -13.05 -5.01 1.33
C PHE A 55 -12.51 -6.36 0.82
N GLN A 56 -11.18 -6.55 0.72
CA GLN A 56 -10.60 -7.88 0.47
C GLN A 56 -10.77 -8.81 1.67
N LYS A 57 -10.71 -8.29 2.90
CA LYS A 57 -10.96 -9.10 4.09
C LYS A 57 -12.39 -9.66 4.09
N GLU A 58 -13.38 -8.88 3.65
CA GLU A 58 -14.78 -9.34 3.54
C GLU A 58 -15.01 -10.29 2.34
N SER A 59 -14.26 -10.15 1.23
CA SER A 59 -14.40 -11.02 0.05
C SER A 59 -13.54 -12.29 0.09
N VAL A 60 -12.58 -12.38 1.01
CA VAL A 60 -11.69 -13.54 1.22
C VAL A 60 -11.98 -14.23 2.57
N GLU A 61 -13.09 -13.91 3.24
CA GLU A 61 -13.59 -14.70 4.37
C GLU A 61 -14.45 -15.90 3.91
N HIS A 62 -13.99 -16.57 2.85
CA HIS A 62 -14.47 -17.89 2.46
C HIS A 62 -13.35 -18.80 1.96
N ASP A 63 -12.24 -18.82 2.68
CA ASP A 63 -11.47 -20.05 2.83
C ASP A 63 -11.21 -20.25 4.33
N PRO A 64 -11.87 -21.21 5.00
CA PRO A 64 -11.40 -21.64 6.30
C PRO A 64 -10.00 -22.21 6.07
N MET A 65 -8.99 -21.53 6.61
CA MET A 65 -7.63 -22.05 6.68
C MET A 65 -7.70 -23.51 7.17
N PRO A 66 -7.39 -24.52 6.34
CA PRO A 66 -7.45 -25.89 6.80
C PRO A 66 -6.40 -26.04 7.91
N PRO A 67 -6.79 -26.49 9.12
CA PRO A 67 -5.89 -26.64 10.26
C PRO A 67 -5.01 -27.89 10.10
N GLU A 68 -4.35 -28.05 8.95
CA GLU A 68 -3.73 -29.31 8.56
C GLU A 68 -2.19 -29.29 8.56
N ARG A 69 -1.57 -28.13 8.85
CA ARG A 69 -0.09 -28.03 8.93
C ARG A 69 0.52 -28.19 10.32
N THR A 70 -0.28 -28.29 11.39
CA THR A 70 0.26 -28.47 12.75
C THR A 70 0.32 -29.94 13.21
N ILE A 71 -0.40 -30.86 12.56
CA ILE A 71 -0.42 -32.28 12.97
C ILE A 71 0.84 -33.03 12.48
N ASN A 72 1.31 -32.75 11.25
CA ASN A 72 2.46 -33.45 10.68
C ASN A 72 3.78 -33.19 11.43
N HIS A 73 4.00 -31.98 11.92
CA HIS A 73 5.21 -31.66 12.69
C HIS A 73 5.28 -32.39 14.04
N GLN A 74 4.15 -32.63 14.70
CA GLN A 74 4.13 -33.40 15.95
C GLN A 74 4.44 -34.89 15.72
N GLN A 75 4.02 -35.46 14.58
CA GLN A 75 4.30 -36.87 14.27
C GLN A 75 5.75 -37.13 13.84
N GLU A 76 6.42 -36.17 13.18
CA GLU A 76 7.84 -36.27 12.85
C GLU A 76 8.74 -36.27 14.11
N ILE A 77 8.47 -35.38 15.07
CA ILE A 77 9.25 -35.29 16.32
C ILE A 77 9.13 -36.58 17.15
N LYS A 78 7.99 -37.27 17.08
CA LYS A 78 7.77 -38.53 17.80
C LYS A 78 8.49 -39.73 17.17
N LYS A 79 8.80 -39.69 15.87
CA LYS A 79 9.53 -40.77 15.17
C LYS A 79 11.05 -40.71 15.36
N ILE A 80 11.60 -39.52 15.63
CA ILE A 80 13.05 -39.31 15.84
C ILE A 80 13.51 -39.77 17.25
N LYS A 81 12.57 -39.99 18.18
CA LYS A 81 12.86 -40.35 19.58
C LYS A 81 12.78 -41.85 19.88
N ARG A 82 12.88 -42.73 18.88
CA ARG A 82 12.90 -44.19 19.08
C ARG A 82 14.24 -44.81 18.72
#